data_AF-A0A9N9BIR0-F1
#
_entry.id   AF-A0A9N9BIR0-F1
#
_cell.length_a   1.000
_cell.length_b   1.000
_cell.length_c   1.000
_cell.angle_alpha   90.00
_cell.angle_beta   90.00
_cell.angle_gamma   90.00
#
_symmetry.space_group_name_H-M   'P 1'
#
loop_
_entity.id
_entity.type
_entity.pdbx_description
1 polymer ?
#
loop_
_entity_poly.entity_id
_entity_poly.type
_entity_poly.pdbx_seq_one_letter_code
_entity_poly.pdbx_strand_id
1 'polypeptide(L)' 'ACGYVNNNEQMVAALPAEQFDHLTKKKACGSSAIVHRGVGDIDLSPDAFSELAKPIEGRVHVTYSLKIS' A
#
# COMPACT_ATOMS: atom_id res chain seq x y z
N ALA A 1 7.75 -3.79 9.34
CA ALA A 1 6.82 -3.27 10.37
C ALA A 1 5.80 -4.32 10.86
N CYS A 2 5.05 -4.98 9.98
CA CYS A 2 4.00 -5.93 10.39
C CYS A 2 4.48 -7.34 10.77
N GLY A 3 5.69 -7.76 10.39
CA GLY A 3 6.27 -9.06 10.77
C GLY A 3 5.96 -10.21 9.81
N TYR A 4 5.49 -9.90 8.59
CA TYR A 4 5.21 -10.88 7.54
C TYR A 4 6.21 -10.72 6.40
N VAL A 5 6.53 -11.84 5.74
CA VAL A 5 7.22 -11.88 4.45
C VAL A 5 6.19 -12.25 3.40
N ASN A 6 6.08 -11.44 2.36
CA ASN A 6 5.15 -11.68 1.25
C ASN A 6 5.95 -11.95 -0.04
N ASN A 7 5.36 -12.71 -0.95
CA ASN A 7 5.87 -12.88 -2.31
C ASN A 7 5.28 -11.80 -3.25
N ASN A 8 5.71 -11.81 -4.52
CA ASN A 8 5.32 -10.79 -5.49
C ASN A 8 3.87 -10.92 -6.00
N GLU A 9 3.26 -12.10 -5.82
CA GLU A 9 1.90 -12.44 -6.27
C GLU A 9 0.83 -12.04 -5.23
N GLN A 10 1.25 -11.56 -4.06
CA GLN A 10 0.35 -11.11 -3.01
C GLN A 10 0.13 -9.60 -3.13
N MET A 11 -1.14 -9.19 -3.25
CA MET A 11 -1.53 -7.78 -3.23
C MET A 11 -1.34 -7.18 -1.83
N VAL A 12 -0.20 -6.55 -1.60
CA VAL A 12 0.12 -5.90 -0.34
C VAL A 12 0.60 -4.47 -0.56
N ALA A 13 0.42 -3.65 0.47
CA ALA A 13 0.88 -2.27 0.48
C ALA A 13 1.65 -1.97 1.77
N ALA A 14 2.66 -1.11 1.67
CA ALA A 14 3.34 -0.52 2.81
C ALA A 14 2.97 0.96 2.91
N LEU A 15 2.53 1.36 4.12
CA LEU A 15 2.19 2.74 4.41
C LEU A 15 3.44 3.60 4.58
N PRO A 16 3.38 4.90 4.22
CA PRO A 16 4.40 5.87 4.62
C PRO A 16 4.61 5.85 6.13
N ALA A 17 5.86 6.01 6.57
CA ALA A 17 6.23 5.93 7.99
C ALA A 17 5.38 6.85 8.87
N GLU A 18 5.19 8.11 8.46
CA GLU A 18 4.37 9.08 9.21
C GLU A 18 2.94 8.58 9.44
N GLN A 19 2.28 8.05 8.41
CA GLN A 19 0.93 7.52 8.54
C GLN A 19 0.88 6.21 9.34
N PHE A 20 1.90 5.37 9.20
CA PHE A 20 2.03 4.15 9.99
C PHE A 20 2.17 4.49 11.47
N ASP A 21 2.98 5.48 11.83
CA ASP A 21 3.26 5.90 13.21
C ASP A 21 2.06 6.60 13.87
N HIS A 22 1.22 7.27 13.08
CA HIS A 22 -0.05 7.84 13.55
C HIS A 22 -1.11 6.77 13.85
N LEU A 23 -0.92 5.54 13.36
CA LEU A 23 -1.78 4.39 13.62
C LEU A 23 -1.13 3.48 14.66
N THR A 24 -1.94 2.75 15.42
CA THR A 24 -1.40 1.62 16.18
C THR A 24 -1.04 0.51 15.21
N LYS A 25 0.01 -0.28 15.49
CA LYS A 25 0.38 -1.46 14.69
C LYS A 25 -0.83 -2.35 14.38
N LYS A 26 -1.74 -2.52 15.36
CA LYS A 26 -2.98 -3.30 15.21
C LYS A 26 -3.95 -2.71 14.18
N LYS A 27 -4.03 -1.38 14.06
CA LYS A 27 -4.88 -0.70 13.07
C LYS A 27 -4.25 -0.63 11.69
N ALA A 28 -2.92 -0.60 11.60
CA ALA A 28 -2.23 -0.54 10.31
C ALA A 28 -2.08 -1.93 9.67
N CYS A 29 -1.63 -2.92 10.44
CA CYS A 29 -1.33 -4.25 9.91
C CYS A 29 -2.60 -5.09 9.70
N GLY A 30 -2.76 -5.64 8.50
CA GLY A 30 -3.93 -6.47 8.13
C GLY A 30 -5.13 -5.66 7.63
N SER A 31 -5.07 -4.33 7.69
CA SER A 31 -6.05 -3.45 7.07
C SER A 31 -5.91 -3.46 5.55
N SER A 32 -7.01 -3.21 4.85
CA SER A 32 -7.00 -3.08 3.39
C SER A 32 -6.88 -1.62 2.98
N ALA A 33 -6.21 -1.35 1.86
CA ALA A 33 -6.20 -0.04 1.23
C ALA A 33 -7.00 -0.09 -0.07
N ILE A 34 -7.81 0.95 -0.31
CA ILE A 34 -8.40 1.21 -1.64
C ILE A 34 -7.52 2.27 -2.29
N VAL A 35 -6.99 1.99 -3.49
CA VAL A 35 -6.01 2.85 -4.16
C VAL A 35 -6.54 3.31 -5.52
N HIS A 36 -6.41 4.60 -5.80
CA HIS A 36 -6.77 5.25 -7.07
C HIS A 36 -5.62 6.14 -7.53
N ARG A 37 -5.58 6.55 -8.80
CA ARG A 37 -4.62 7.60 -9.24
C ARG A 37 -4.95 8.95 -8.58
N GLY A 38 -3.95 9.69 -8.12
CA GLY A 38 -4.10 10.84 -7.21
C GLY A 38 -2.78 11.54 -6.88
N VAL A 39 -2.57 12.09 -5.68
CA VAL A 39 -1.37 12.91 -5.31
C VAL A 39 -0.66 12.48 -4.01
N GLY A 40 -0.92 11.28 -3.53
CA GLY A 40 -0.26 10.65 -2.39
C GLY A 40 0.74 9.57 -2.80
N ASP A 41 1.40 9.01 -1.78
CA ASP A 41 2.45 8.02 -1.90
C ASP A 41 2.12 6.78 -1.05
N ILE A 42 2.12 5.60 -1.69
CA ILE A 42 2.01 4.29 -1.04
C ILE A 42 2.88 3.32 -1.82
N ASP A 43 3.54 2.39 -1.13
CA ASP A 43 4.38 1.39 -1.77
C ASP A 43 3.59 0.10 -1.98
N LEU A 44 3.51 -0.38 -3.22
CA LEU A 44 2.67 -1.50 -3.63
C LEU A 44 3.55 -2.66 -4.07
N SER A 45 3.14 -3.89 -3.74
CA SER A 45 3.68 -5.10 -4.35
C SER A 45 3.53 -5.08 -5.89
N PRO A 46 4.34 -5.84 -6.66
CA PRO A 46 4.21 -5.92 -8.11
C PRO A 46 2.78 -6.20 -8.60
N ASP A 47 2.08 -7.17 -8.02
CA ASP A 47 0.70 -7.49 -8.40
C ASP A 47 -0.25 -6.32 -8.13
N ALA A 48 -0.22 -5.72 -6.93
CA ALA A 48 -1.04 -4.55 -6.62
C ALA A 48 -0.74 -3.33 -7.51
N PHE A 49 0.52 -3.10 -7.89
CA PHE A 49 0.89 -2.01 -8.80
C PHE A 49 0.39 -2.28 -10.23
N SER A 50 0.44 -3.54 -10.68
CA SER A 50 0.05 -3.95 -12.04
C SER A 50 -1.42 -3.70 -12.37
N GLU A 51 -2.28 -3.63 -11.35
CA GLU A 51 -3.69 -3.24 -11.47
C GLU A 51 -3.88 -1.74 -11.78
N LEU A 52 -2.85 -0.90 -11.59
CA LEU A 52 -2.93 0.56 -11.72
C LEU A 52 -2.03 1.14 -12.83
N ALA A 53 -0.93 0.47 -13.13
CA ALA A 53 0.12 0.97 -14.00
C ALA A 53 1.02 -0.15 -14.53
N LYS A 54 1.75 0.13 -15.61
CA LYS A 54 2.78 -0.78 -16.13
C LYS A 54 4.03 -0.69 -15.25
N PRO A 55 4.73 -1.80 -14.96
CA PRO A 55 5.96 -1.77 -14.15
C PRO A 55 7.03 -0.78 -14.63
N ILE A 56 7.11 -0.54 -15.95
CA ILE A 56 8.05 0.42 -16.54
C ILE A 56 7.77 1.89 -16.15
N GLU A 57 6.55 2.20 -15.71
CA GLU A 57 6.23 3.53 -15.17
C GLU A 57 6.97 3.77 -13.84
N GLY A 58 7.23 2.71 -13.05
CA GLY A 58 8.02 2.73 -11.81
C GLY A 58 7.38 3.46 -10.62
N ARG A 59 6.79 4.63 -10.85
CA ARG A 59 6.07 5.43 -9.86
C ARG A 59 4.92 6.17 -10.55
N VAL A 60 3.74 6.08 -9.96
CA VAL A 60 2.56 6.85 -10.36
C VAL A 60 1.97 7.51 -9.13
N HIS A 61 1.41 8.70 -9.29
CA HIS A 61 0.78 9.38 -8.15
C HIS A 61 -0.59 8.76 -7.86
N VAL A 62 -0.90 8.55 -6.58
CA VAL A 62 -2.10 7.81 -6.14
C VAL A 62 -2.78 8.44 -4.94
N THR A 63 -4.10 8.37 -4.82
CA THR A 63 -4.81 8.58 -3.55
C THR A 63 -5.23 7.23 -3.00
N TYR A 64 -5.30 7.12 -1.68
CA TYR A 64 -5.78 5.89 -1.05
C TYR A 64 -6.51 6.16 0.26
N SER A 65 -7.37 5.21 0.64
CA SER A 65 -8.04 5.20 1.93
C SER A 65 -7.87 3.84 2.61
N LEU A 66 -7.71 3.87 3.93
CA LEU A 66 -7.60 2.66 4.74
C LEU A 66 -8.97 2.18 5.20
N LYS A 67 -9.25 0.91 4.94
CA LYS A 67 -10.36 0.18 5.55
C LYS A 67 -9.83 -0.59 6.76
N ILE A 68 -9.93 0.06 7.92
CA ILE A 68 -9.53 -0.50 9.21
C ILE A 68 -10.61 -1.48 9.67
N SER A 69 -10.20 -2.70 10.04
CA SER A 69 -11.05 -3.76 10.60
C SER A 69 -11.01 -3.84 12.13
#